data_AF-A0A3D4VQJ5-F1
#
_entry.id   AF-A0A3D4VQJ5-F1
#
_cell.length_a   1.000
_cell.length_b   1.000
_cell.length_c   1.000
_cell.angle_alpha   90.00
_cell.angle_beta   90.00
_cell.angle_gamma   90.00
#
_symmetry.space_group_name_H-M   'P 1'
#
loop_
_entity.id
_entity.type
_entity.pdbx_description
1 polymer ?
#
loop_
_entity_poly.entity_id
_entity_poly.type
_entity_poly.pdbx_seq_one_letter_code
_entity_poly.pdbx_strand_id
1 'polypeptide(L)'
;MKYIKQFTIILLITLSAELMRYLIPFKIPATIYGLVLLVVLLKTHILKLDQIKDVSTFLLNIMPVLYIPALVGLMNAWPNLKSIWIPFVIINLLTTLIVMVVSGHTTQLLMRTKVKHHV
;
A
#
# COMPACT_ATOMS: atom_id res chain seq x y z
N MET A 1 -12.40 7.90 23.82
CA MET A 1 -11.34 6.86 23.83
C MET A 1 -11.35 5.90 22.64
N LYS A 2 -12.46 5.75 21.88
CA LYS A 2 -12.54 4.87 20.71
C LYS A 2 -11.41 5.13 19.69
N TYR A 3 -11.23 6.37 19.25
CA TYR A 3 -10.20 6.75 18.27
C TYR A 3 -8.77 6.42 18.73
N ILE A 4 -8.44 6.70 20.00
CA ILE A 4 -7.12 6.36 20.56
C ILE A 4 -6.87 4.84 20.47
N LYS A 5 -7.85 4.00 20.84
CA LYS A 5 -7.72 2.55 20.72
C LYS A 5 -7.51 2.11 19.26
N GLN A 6 -8.30 2.63 18.32
CA GLN A 6 -8.15 2.29 16.90
C GLN A 6 -6.76 2.70 16.36
N PHE A 7 -6.29 3.90 16.74
CA PHE A 7 -4.97 4.39 16.36
C PHE A 7 -3.84 3.54 16.94
N THR A 8 -3.93 3.16 18.22
CA THR A 8 -2.96 2.27 18.87
C THR A 8 -2.91 0.90 18.17
N ILE A 9 -4.06 0.34 17.76
CA ILE A 9 -4.10 -0.92 17.02
C ILE A 9 -3.35 -0.79 15.69
N ILE A 10 -3.60 0.27 14.93
CA ILE A 10 -2.91 0.54 13.65
C ILE A 10 -1.39 0.67 13.88
N LEU A 11 -0.96 1.38 14.93
CA LEU A 11 0.44 1.51 15.29
C LEU A 11 1.08 0.17 15.70
N LEU A 12 0.40 -0.65 16.50
CA LEU A 12 0.90 -1.96 16.92
C LEU A 12 1.10 -2.89 15.73
N ILE A 13 0.16 -2.90 14.78
CA ILE A 13 0.29 -3.68 13.54
C ILE A 13 1.47 -3.17 12.71
N THR A 14 1.63 -1.85 12.59
CA THR A 14 2.74 -1.23 11.84
C THR A 14 4.09 -1.55 12.48
N LEU A 15 4.19 -1.46 13.82
CA LEU A 15 5.40 -1.81 14.56
C LEU A 15 5.73 -3.30 14.44
N SER A 16 4.72 -4.17 14.52
CA SER A 16 4.87 -5.61 14.33
C SER A 16 5.40 -5.93 12.94
N ALA A 17 4.90 -5.23 11.91
CA ALA A 17 5.39 -5.39 10.54
C ALA A 17 6.86 -4.96 10.36
N GLU A 18 7.28 -3.90 11.03
CA GLU A 18 8.68 -3.46 11.06
C GLU A 18 9.56 -4.50 11.76
N LEU A 19 9.11 -5.04 12.91
CA LEU A 19 9.80 -6.14 13.59
C LEU A 19 9.94 -7.38 12.70
N MET A 20 8.89 -7.74 11.97
CA MET A 20 8.93 -8.85 11.01
C MET A 20 9.94 -8.61 9.88
N ARG A 21 10.08 -7.38 9.40
CA ARG A 21 11.10 -7.01 8.41
C ARG A 21 12.52 -7.24 8.94
N TYR A 22 12.78 -7.02 10.24
CA TYR A 22 14.09 -7.29 10.84
C TYR A 22 14.33 -8.78 11.10
N LEU A 23 13.30 -9.52 11.50
CA LEU A 23 13.40 -10.94 11.84
C LEU A 23 13.47 -11.84 10.60
N ILE A 24 12.82 -11.45 9.51
CA ILE A 24 12.74 -12.25 8.28
C ILE A 24 13.81 -11.73 7.30
N PRO A 25 14.73 -12.59 6.80
CA PRO A 25 15.84 -12.18 5.95
C PRO A 25 15.44 -11.75 4.52
N PHE A 26 14.15 -11.66 4.21
CA PHE A 26 13.64 -11.22 2.91
C PHE A 26 13.65 -9.69 2.80
N LYS A 27 14.24 -9.16 1.71
CA LYS A 27 14.31 -7.72 1.38
C LYS A 27 12.95 -7.15 0.92
N ILE A 28 11.93 -7.30 1.76
CA ILE A 28 10.58 -6.82 1.52
C ILE A 28 10.34 -5.57 2.39
N PRO A 29 9.70 -4.52 1.85
CA PRO A 29 9.28 -3.37 2.65
C PRO A 29 8.35 -3.77 3.81
N ALA A 30 8.49 -3.10 4.96
CA ALA A 30 7.62 -3.34 6.12
C ALA A 30 6.13 -3.17 5.79
N THR A 31 5.80 -2.23 4.89
CA THR A 31 4.43 -2.00 4.41
C THR A 31 3.75 -3.28 3.89
N ILE A 32 4.48 -4.17 3.21
CA ILE A 32 3.91 -5.41 2.68
C ILE A 32 3.60 -6.38 3.81
N TYR A 33 4.49 -6.52 4.80
CA TYR A 33 4.23 -7.33 5.98
C TYR A 33 3.01 -6.81 6.77
N GLY A 34 2.88 -5.49 6.91
CA GLY A 34 1.75 -4.86 7.59
C GLY A 34 0.43 -5.12 6.88
N LEU A 35 0.40 -5.06 5.55
CA LEU A 35 -0.78 -5.40 4.75
C LEU A 35 -1.18 -6.88 4.92
N VAL A 36 -0.22 -7.79 4.80
CA VAL A 36 -0.47 -9.23 4.98
C VAL A 36 -0.97 -9.53 6.39
N LEU A 37 -0.32 -8.97 7.41
CA LEU A 37 -0.70 -9.12 8.81
C LEU A 37 -2.13 -8.61 9.04
N LEU A 38 -2.45 -7.41 8.57
CA LEU A 38 -3.79 -6.84 8.69
C LEU A 38 -4.86 -7.72 8.02
N VAL A 39 -4.60 -8.23 6.82
CA VAL A 39 -5.51 -9.14 6.10
C VAL A 39 -5.71 -10.43 6.88
N VAL A 40 -4.65 -11.01 7.44
CA VAL A 40 -4.75 -12.22 8.27
C VAL A 40 -5.59 -11.97 9.51
N LEU A 41 -5.35 -10.88 10.25
CA LEU A 41 -6.12 -10.52 11.46
C LEU A 41 -7.61 -10.27 11.16
N LEU A 42 -7.93 -9.67 10.01
CA LEU A 42 -9.30 -9.46 9.58
C LEU A 42 -9.97 -10.79 9.17
N LYS A 43 -9.25 -11.67 8.46
CA LYS A 43 -9.78 -12.99 8.07
C LYS A 43 -10.04 -13.89 9.28
N THR A 44 -9.14 -13.89 10.26
CA THR A 44 -9.28 -14.70 11.49
C THR A 44 -10.31 -14.13 12.46
N HIS A 45 -10.96 -13.01 12.14
CA HIS A 45 -11.95 -12.31 12.99
C HIS A 45 -11.43 -11.87 14.37
N ILE A 46 -10.11 -11.97 14.61
CA ILE A 46 -9.44 -11.46 15.81
C ILE A 46 -9.60 -9.94 15.87
N LEU A 47 -9.52 -9.30 14.70
CA LEU A 47 -9.73 -7.87 14.54
C LEU A 47 -10.99 -7.64 13.69
N LYS A 48 -11.97 -6.95 14.26
CA LYS A 48 -13.17 -6.52 13.52
C LYS A 48 -12.89 -5.21 12.81
N LEU A 49 -13.45 -5.06 11.61
CA LEU A 49 -13.23 -3.88 10.76
C LEU A 49 -13.62 -2.57 11.49
N ASP A 50 -14.68 -2.59 12.30
CA ASP A 50 -15.13 -1.46 13.12
C ASP A 50 -14.11 -1.01 14.20
N GLN A 51 -13.11 -1.84 14.53
CA GLN A 51 -12.05 -1.50 15.48
C GLN A 51 -10.93 -0.65 14.87
N ILE A 52 -10.92 -0.44 13.56
CA ILE A 52 -9.91 0.40 12.89
C ILE A 52 -10.52 1.39 11.89
N LYS A 53 -11.76 1.15 11.44
CA LYS A 53 -12.40 1.85 10.32
C LYS A 53 -12.35 3.37 10.39
N ASP A 54 -12.71 3.96 11.52
CA ASP A 54 -12.90 5.41 11.61
C ASP A 54 -11.54 6.12 11.52
N VAL A 55 -10.55 5.66 12.29
CA VAL A 55 -9.20 6.21 12.27
C VAL A 55 -8.48 5.90 10.96
N SER A 56 -8.60 4.69 10.42
CA SER A 56 -7.98 4.36 9.14
C SER A 56 -8.54 5.24 8.02
N THR A 57 -9.86 5.48 8.01
CA THR A 57 -10.49 6.37 7.02
C THR A 57 -10.02 7.80 7.19
N PHE A 58 -9.93 8.31 8.42
CA PHE A 58 -9.38 9.63 8.70
C PHE A 58 -7.93 9.76 8.20
N LEU A 59 -7.06 8.78 8.52
CA LEU A 59 -5.66 8.76 8.09
C LEU A 59 -5.54 8.72 6.56
N LEU A 60 -6.39 7.94 5.89
CA LEU A 60 -6.44 7.89 4.42
C LEU A 60 -6.90 9.22 3.82
N ASN A 61 -7.85 9.90 4.45
CA ASN A 61 -8.32 11.21 3.98
C ASN A 61 -7.23 12.29 4.08
N ILE A 62 -6.40 12.26 5.13
CA ILE A 62 -5.26 13.19 5.30
C ILE A 62 -3.96 12.67 4.67
N MET A 63 -3.98 11.51 4.00
CA MET A 63 -2.81 10.91 3.36
C MET A 63 -2.05 11.88 2.45
N PRO A 64 -2.69 12.73 1.61
CA PRO A 64 -1.98 13.72 0.82
C PRO A 64 -1.12 14.68 1.67
N VAL A 65 -1.64 15.09 2.84
CA VAL A 65 -0.92 15.96 3.79
C VAL A 65 0.28 15.22 4.40
N LEU A 66 0.10 13.94 4.73
CA LEU A 66 1.19 13.09 5.25
C LEU A 66 2.31 12.86 4.23
N TYR A 67 2.04 13.01 2.93
CA TYR A 67 3.07 12.92 1.88
C TYR A 67 3.85 14.20 1.64
N ILE A 68 3.40 15.36 2.14
CA ILE A 68 4.11 16.64 1.93
C ILE A 68 5.59 16.56 2.35
N PRO A 69 5.97 16.02 3.52
CA PRO A 69 7.38 15.92 3.91
C PRO A 69 8.21 15.06 2.94
N ALA A 70 7.63 13.96 2.44
CA ALA A 70 8.29 13.11 1.46
C ALA A 70 8.51 13.85 0.12
N LEU A 71 7.53 14.65 -0.30
CA LEU A 71 7.63 15.49 -1.50
C LEU A 71 8.64 16.62 -1.34
N VAL A 72 8.71 17.27 -0.17
CA VAL A 72 9.74 18.27 0.12
C VAL A 72 11.13 17.63 0.09
N GLY A 73 11.28 16.40 0.58
CA GLY A 73 12.52 15.64 0.45
C GLY A 73 12.95 15.41 -1.00
N LEU A 74 12.00 15.27 -1.93
CA LEU A 74 12.27 15.15 -3.36
C LEU A 74 12.91 16.41 -3.95
N MET A 75 12.70 17.58 -3.34
CA MET A 75 13.34 18.84 -3.78
C MET A 75 14.87 18.75 -3.75
N ASN A 76 15.43 17.93 -2.86
CA ASN A 76 16.88 17.67 -2.83
C ASN A 76 17.39 16.93 -4.08
N ALA A 77 16.54 16.11 -4.70
CA ALA A 77 16.85 15.40 -5.94
C ALA A 77 16.48 16.19 -7.21
N TRP A 78 15.82 17.34 -7.07
CA TRP A 78 15.34 18.17 -8.18
C TRP A 78 16.46 18.61 -9.16
N PRO A 79 17.68 19.00 -8.72
CA PRO A 79 18.74 19.38 -9.65
C PRO A 79 19.10 18.29 -10.64
N ASN A 80 19.14 17.02 -10.18
CA ASN A 80 19.42 15.86 -11.02
C ASN A 80 18.22 15.52 -11.92
N LEU A 81 17.01 15.68 -11.42
CA LEU A 81 15.78 15.35 -12.14
C LEU A 81 15.44 16.39 -13.23
N LYS A 82 15.79 17.66 -13.02
CA LYS A 82 15.47 18.77 -13.94
C LYS A 82 16.01 18.54 -15.35
N SER A 83 17.12 17.84 -15.52
CA SER A 83 17.66 17.56 -16.87
C SER A 83 16.82 16.55 -17.66
N ILE A 84 16.05 15.70 -16.98
CA ILE A 84 15.34 14.56 -17.56
C ILE A 84 13.85 14.53 -17.21
N TRP A 85 13.28 15.64 -16.73
CA TRP A 85 11.91 15.66 -16.20
C TRP A 85 10.86 15.26 -17.24
N ILE A 86 11.04 15.66 -18.50
CA ILE A 86 10.13 15.30 -19.61
C ILE A 86 10.13 13.79 -19.85
N PRO A 87 11.27 13.13 -20.17
CA PRO A 87 11.29 11.68 -20.34
C PRO A 87 10.89 10.95 -19.06
N PHE A 88 11.18 11.48 -17.87
CA PHE A 88 10.76 10.92 -16.60
C PHE A 88 9.24 10.89 -16.43
N VAL A 89 8.53 11.97 -16.75
CA VAL A 89 7.05 12.00 -16.66
C VAL A 89 6.43 11.06 -17.68
N ILE A 90 6.94 11.06 -18.91
CA ILE A 90 6.45 10.19 -19.99
C ILE A 90 6.62 8.72 -19.60
N ILE A 91 7.81 8.31 -19.14
CA ILE A 91 8.04 6.91 -18.79
C ILE A 91 7.15 6.48 -17.63
N ASN A 92 6.97 7.30 -16.59
CA ASN A 92 6.10 6.98 -15.45
C ASN A 92 4.63 6.81 -15.88
N LEU A 93 4.11 7.70 -16.73
CA LEU A 93 2.74 7.60 -17.23
C LEU A 93 2.56 6.34 -18.09
N LEU A 94 3.46 6.10 -19.04
CA LEU A 94 3.40 4.94 -19.91
C LEU A 94 3.52 3.63 -19.12
N THR A 95 4.47 3.52 -18.19
CA THR A 95 4.62 2.30 -17.38
C THR A 95 3.41 2.07 -16.49
N THR A 96 2.83 3.12 -15.91
CA THR A 96 1.61 2.98 -15.09
C THR A 96 0.44 2.46 -15.91
N LEU A 97 0.23 3.00 -17.12
CA LEU A 97 -0.80 2.53 -18.03
C LEU A 97 -0.56 1.08 -18.47
N ILE A 98 0.68 0.74 -18.85
CA ILE A 98 1.04 -0.62 -19.26
C ILE A 98 0.81 -1.60 -18.12
N VAL A 99 1.29 -1.32 -16.90
CA VAL A 99 1.11 -2.19 -15.73
C VAL A 99 -0.38 -2.37 -15.42
N MET A 100 -1.18 -1.29 -15.49
CA MET A 100 -2.62 -1.36 -15.27
C MET A 100 -3.32 -2.24 -16.32
N VAL A 101 -3.02 -2.05 -17.60
CA VAL A 101 -3.61 -2.83 -18.70
C VAL A 101 -3.23 -4.31 -18.58
N VAL A 102 -1.94 -4.60 -18.42
CA VAL A 102 -1.44 -5.98 -18.33
C VAL A 102 -2.00 -6.69 -17.09
N SER A 103 -2.01 -6.04 -15.94
CA SER A 103 -2.56 -6.62 -14.70
C SER A 103 -4.07 -6.86 -14.80
N GLY A 104 -4.80 -5.91 -15.41
CA GLY A 104 -6.22 -6.02 -15.67
C GLY A 104 -6.53 -7.17 -16.62
N HIS A 105 -5.83 -7.26 -17.75
CA HIS A 105 -6.02 -8.33 -18.73
C HIS A 105 -5.66 -9.71 -18.15
N THR A 106 -4.55 -9.80 -17.41
CA THR A 106 -4.13 -11.05 -16.74
C THR A 106 -5.19 -11.53 -15.77
N THR A 107 -5.73 -10.63 -14.94
CA THR A 107 -6.81 -10.98 -13.99
C THR A 107 -8.07 -11.42 -14.73
N GLN A 108 -8.45 -10.71 -15.79
CA GLN A 108 -9.63 -11.02 -16.59
C GLN A 108 -9.51 -12.38 -17.32
N LEU A 109 -8.32 -12.72 -17.82
CA LEU A 109 -8.03 -14.02 -18.43
C LEU A 109 -8.15 -15.17 -17.40
N LEU A 110 -7.58 -14.98 -16.20
CA LEU A 110 -7.68 -15.97 -15.12
C LEU A 110 -9.14 -16.18 -14.68
N MET A 111 -9.92 -15.11 -14.58
CA MET A 111 -11.35 -15.20 -14.24
C MET A 111 -12.16 -15.91 -15.32
N ARG A 112 -11.94 -15.60 -16.61
CA ARG A 112 -12.62 -16.27 -17.73
C ARG A 112 -12.30 -17.77 -17.80
N THR A 113 -11.09 -18.16 -17.42
CA THR A 113 -10.67 -19.57 -17.41
C THR A 113 -11.34 -20.35 -16.27
N LYS A 114 -11.56 -19.73 -15.10
CA LYS A 114 -12.28 -20.36 -13.96
C LYS A 114 -13.77 -20.56 -14.21
N VAL A 115 -14.43 -19.68 -14.98
CA VAL A 115 -15.86 -19.83 -15.33
C VAL A 115 -16.12 -21.09 -16.16
N LYS A 116 -15.12 -21.60 -16.90
CA LYS A 116 -15.25 -22.80 -17.74
C LYS A 116 -15.18 -24.12 -16.95
N HIS A 117 -14.85 -24.10 -15.66
CA HIS A 117 -14.69 -25.29 -14.81
C HIS A 117 -15.80 -25.48 -13.77
N HIS A 118 -16.86 -24.66 -13.79
CA HIS A 118 -18.04 -24.77 -12.91
C HIS A 118 -19.37 -24.84 -13.70
N VAL A 119 -19.32 -25.24 -14.98
CA VAL A 119 -20.49 -25.56 -15.80
C VAL A 119 -20.37 -27.01 -16.25
#